data_AF-A0A7J6WCZ1-F1
#
_entry.id   AF-A0A7J6WCZ1-F1
#
_cell.length_a   1.000
_cell.length_b   1.000
_cell.length_c   1.000
_cell.angle_alpha   90.00
_cell.angle_beta   90.00
_cell.angle_gamma   90.00
#
_symmetry.space_group_name_H-M   'P 1'
#
loop_
_entity.id
_entity.type
_entity.pdbx_description
1 polymer ?
#
loop_
_entity_poly.entity_id
_entity_poly.type
_entity_poly.pdbx_seq_one_letter_code
_entity_poly.pdbx_strand_id
1 'polypeptide(L)' 'MLKRINWAAAVVDETDGDENQDRPVNNCVLVWQGIVAKPSFNKFLVHQCRTEAAARKVFSDAGVAHYWDLAVNFTDDQI' A
#
# COMPACT_ATOMS: atom_id res chain seq x y z
N MET A 1 7.97 -8.41 -1.27
CA MET A 1 6.79 -8.50 -0.40
C MET A 1 5.89 -9.70 -0.70
N LEU A 2 5.87 -10.22 -1.94
CA LEU A 2 4.83 -11.17 -2.37
C LEU A 2 5.03 -12.65 -1.98
N LYS A 3 6.28 -13.11 -1.77
CA LYS A 3 6.56 -14.56 -1.60
C LYS A 3 6.85 -15.00 -0.15
N ARG A 4 7.32 -14.08 0.70
CA ARG A 4 7.80 -14.40 2.06
C ARG A 4 6.82 -13.99 3.16
N ILE A 5 5.96 -13.02 2.90
CA ILE A 5 5.01 -12.48 3.88
C ILE A 5 3.64 -13.07 3.56
N ASN A 6 3.00 -13.67 4.56
CA ASN A 6 1.64 -14.16 4.44
C ASN A 6 0.66 -13.07 4.87
N TRP A 7 0.18 -12.28 3.92
CA TRP A 7 -0.72 -11.15 4.17
C TRP A 7 -2.12 -11.57 4.63
N ALA A 8 -2.61 -12.72 4.14
CA ALA A 8 -3.91 -13.27 4.50
C ALA A 8 -3.94 -13.74 5.97
N ALA A 9 -2.83 -14.29 6.48
CA ALA A 9 -2.74 -14.75 7.88
C ALA A 9 -2.70 -13.61 8.91
N ALA A 10 -2.29 -12.40 8.52
CA ALA A 10 -2.21 -11.25 9.43
C ALA A 10 -3.59 -10.75 9.90
N VAL A 11 -4.67 -11.19 9.26
CA VAL A 11 -6.06 -10.82 9.62
C VAL A 11 -6.57 -11.64 10.82
N VAL A 12 -5.86 -12.70 11.23
CA VAL A 12 -6.37 -13.72 12.15
C VAL A 12 -6.06 -13.44 13.63
N ASP A 13 -5.12 -12.55 13.97
CA ASP A 13 -4.45 -12.60 15.29
C ASP A 13 -4.60 -11.37 16.22
N GLU A 14 -5.62 -10.51 16.08
CA GLU A 14 -5.75 -9.33 16.98
C GLU A 14 -7.16 -8.99 17.50
N THR A 15 -8.20 -9.81 17.29
CA THR A 15 -9.48 -9.52 17.97
C THR A 15 -10.31 -10.76 18.20
N ASP A 16 -10.64 -10.97 19.47
CA ASP A 16 -11.60 -11.92 20.00
C ASP A 16 -12.77 -12.23 19.04
N GLY A 17 -12.92 -13.52 18.70
CA GLY A 17 -14.22 -14.20 18.71
C GLY A 17 -15.35 -13.71 17.81
N ASP A 18 -15.08 -13.08 16.65
CA ASP A 18 -16.12 -12.87 15.63
C ASP A 18 -15.67 -13.45 14.28
N GLU A 19 -16.18 -14.64 13.98
CA GLU A 19 -16.01 -15.40 12.74
C GLU A 19 -16.74 -14.73 11.55
N ASN A 20 -16.44 -13.46 11.30
CA ASN A 20 -17.06 -12.73 10.20
C ASN A 20 -16.31 -13.03 8.89
N GLN A 21 -16.76 -14.09 8.21
CA GLN A 21 -16.24 -14.61 6.93
C GLN A 21 -16.35 -13.62 5.74
N ASP A 22 -16.96 -12.45 5.95
CA ASP A 22 -17.19 -11.43 4.91
C ASP A 22 -16.14 -10.31 4.87
N ARG A 23 -15.10 -10.33 5.72
CA ARG A 23 -14.03 -9.32 5.63
C ARG A 23 -13.14 -9.61 4.43
N PRO A 24 -12.91 -8.62 3.52
CA PRO A 24 -12.04 -8.83 2.37
C PRO A 24 -10.64 -9.23 2.83
N VAL A 25 -10.10 -10.29 2.24
CA VAL A 25 -8.79 -10.84 2.59
C VAL A 25 -7.72 -9.79 2.32
N ASN A 26 -6.94 -9.45 3.34
CA ASN A 26 -5.80 -8.55 3.18
C ASN A 26 -4.79 -9.13 2.18
N ASN A 27 -4.41 -8.32 1.19
CA ASN A 27 -3.48 -8.72 0.15
C ASN A 27 -2.37 -7.67 -0.05
N CYS A 28 -1.34 -8.04 -0.81
CA CYS A 28 -0.29 -7.14 -1.24
C CYS A 28 0.00 -7.45 -2.70
N VAL A 29 0.00 -6.41 -3.54
CA VAL A 29 0.17 -6.52 -4.99
C VAL A 29 1.27 -5.59 -5.48
N LEU A 30 1.86 -5.91 -6.63
CA LEU A 30 2.84 -5.04 -7.29
C LEU A 30 2.09 -4.05 -8.19
N VAL A 31 1.91 -2.82 -7.70
CA VAL A 31 1.23 -1.76 -8.45
C VAL A 31 2.11 -1.15 -9.54
N TRP A 32 3.43 -1.06 -9.30
CA TRP A 32 4.37 -0.46 -10.26
C TRP A 32 5.78 -1.01 -10.11
N GLN A 33 6.43 -1.22 -11.25
CA GLN A 33 7.86 -1.52 -11.33
C GLN A 33 8.45 -0.82 -12.55
N GLY A 34 9.55 -0.09 -12.35
CA GLY A 34 10.21 0.62 -13.44
C GLY A 34 11.53 1.25 -13.02
N ILE A 35 12.08 2.05 -13.94
CA ILE A 35 13.35 2.76 -13.78
C ILE A 35 13.04 4.26 -13.68
N VAL A 36 13.75 4.96 -12.80
CA VAL A 36 13.73 6.42 -12.69
C VAL A 36 15.14 6.98 -12.76
N ALA A 37 15.27 8.23 -13.20
CA ALA A 37 16.58 8.87 -13.35
C ALA A 37 17.29 9.13 -12.02
N LYS A 38 16.54 9.45 -10.95
CA LYS A 38 17.07 9.76 -9.61
C LYS A 38 16.10 9.24 -8.54
N PRO A 39 16.61 8.80 -7.36
CA PRO A 39 15.75 8.41 -6.25
C PRO A 39 15.05 9.64 -5.65
N SER A 40 13.74 9.54 -5.43
CA SER A 40 12.95 10.61 -4.82
C SER A 40 12.97 10.61 -3.28
N PHE A 41 13.32 9.47 -2.67
CA PHE A 41 13.38 9.30 -1.22
C PHE A 41 14.79 8.89 -0.78
N ASN A 42 15.29 9.53 0.27
CA ASN A 42 16.64 9.28 0.81
C ASN A 42 16.66 8.18 1.89
N LYS A 43 15.51 7.88 2.48
CA LYS A 43 15.33 6.89 3.56
C LYS A 43 13.98 6.22 3.43
N PHE A 44 13.87 5.03 4.00
CA PHE A 44 12.60 4.35 4.19
C PHE A 44 11.96 4.83 5.51
N LEU A 45 10.79 5.46 5.42
CA LEU A 45 10.03 5.96 6.57
C LEU A 45 8.57 5.52 6.43
N VAL A 46 7.95 5.21 7.57
CA VAL A 46 6.52 4.90 7.65
C VAL A 46 5.78 6.15 8.09
N HIS A 47 4.83 6.61 7.28
CA HIS A 47 4.01 7.78 7.56
C HIS A 47 2.58 7.34 7.88
N GLN A 48 2.08 7.69 9.07
CA GLN A 48 0.67 7.49 9.42
C GLN A 48 -0.09 8.79 9.12
N CYS A 49 -0.96 8.75 8.10
CA CYS A 49 -1.76 9.89 7.67
C CYS A 49 -3.24 9.64 7.97
N ARG A 50 -3.94 10.65 8.50
CA ARG A 50 -5.38 10.54 8.83
C ARG A 50 -6.30 10.71 7.62
N THR A 51 -5.80 11.25 6.52
CA THR A 51 -6.57 11.51 5.29
C THR A 51 -5.73 11.16 4.06
N GLU A 52 -6.39 10.79 2.97
CA GLU A 52 -5.74 10.51 1.69
C GLU A 52 -5.03 11.75 1.14
N ALA A 53 -5.61 12.93 1.31
CA ALA A 53 -4.97 14.20 0.91
C ALA A 53 -3.63 14.42 1.64
N ALA A 54 -3.54 14.08 2.92
CA ALA A 54 -2.29 14.16 3.67
C ALA A 54 -1.27 13.12 3.19
N ALA A 55 -1.70 11.89 2.89
CA ALA A 55 -0.83 10.86 2.33
C ALA A 55 -0.29 11.27 0.95
N ARG A 56 -1.17 11.72 0.05
CA ARG A 56 -0.79 12.25 -1.27
C ARG A 56 0.19 13.41 -1.18
N LYS A 57 0.05 14.27 -0.17
CA LYS A 57 0.98 15.39 0.05
C LYS A 57 2.41 14.90 0.31
N VAL A 58 2.62 13.82 1.07
CA VAL A 58 3.97 13.25 1.29
C VAL A 58 4.64 12.87 -0.02
N PHE A 59 3.90 12.24 -0.94
CA PHE A 59 4.42 11.89 -2.26
C PHE A 59 4.59 13.11 -3.18
N SER A 60 3.70 14.11 -3.05
CA SER A 60 3.76 15.35 -3.82
C SER A 60 4.98 16.19 -3.44
N ASP A 61 5.29 16.30 -2.16
CA ASP A 61 6.47 17.01 -1.64
C ASP A 61 7.78 16.34 -2.12
N ALA A 62 7.75 15.04 -2.43
CA ALA A 62 8.85 14.29 -3.05
C ALA A 62 8.82 14.28 -4.59
N GLY A 63 7.89 15.00 -5.23
CA GLY A 63 7.77 15.08 -6.69
C GLY A 63 7.22 13.82 -7.36
N VAL A 64 6.62 12.90 -6.60
CA VAL A 64 6.15 11.58 -7.07
C VAL A 64 4.71 11.28 -6.68
N ALA A 65 3.85 12.30 -6.69
CA ALA A 65 2.42 12.18 -6.39
C ALA A 65 1.72 11.06 -7.18
N HIS A 66 2.16 10.84 -8.42
CA HIS A 66 1.62 9.82 -9.32
C HIS A 66 1.76 8.38 -8.78
N TYR A 67 2.70 8.09 -7.88
CA TYR A 67 2.77 6.77 -7.24
C TYR A 67 1.61 6.53 -6.28
N TRP A 68 1.19 7.57 -5.56
CA TRP A 68 0.00 7.51 -4.72
C TRP A 68 -1.26 7.37 -5.58
N ASP A 69 -1.38 8.23 -6.61
CA ASP A 69 -2.53 8.22 -7.50
C ASP A 69 -2.67 6.87 -8.22
N LEU A 70 -1.56 6.24 -8.63
CA LEU A 70 -1.57 4.90 -9.24
C LEU A 70 -2.02 3.81 -8.24
N ALA A 71 -1.57 3.87 -6.99
CA ALA A 71 -1.93 2.89 -5.97
C ALA A 71 -3.41 2.97 -5.57
N VAL A 72 -3.94 4.18 -5.38
CA VAL A 72 -5.36 4.38 -5.00
C VAL A 72 -6.30 3.97 -6.12
N ASN A 73 -5.91 4.20 -7.38
CA ASN A 73 -6.72 3.84 -8.55
C ASN A 73 -6.41 2.44 -9.09
N PHE A 74 -5.61 1.65 -8.39
CA PHE A 74 -5.25 0.30 -8.83
C PHE A 74 -6.47 -0.62 -8.76
N THR A 75 -6.67 -1.41 -9.81
CA THR A 75 -7.69 -2.46 -9.87
C THR A 75 -7.03 -3.77 -10.25
N ASP A 76 -7.38 -4.86 -9.57
CA ASP A 76 -6.77 -6.18 -9.80
C ASP A 76 -7.06 -6.74 -11.21
N ASP A 77 -8.06 -6.19 -11.93
CA ASP A 77 -8.36 -6.54 -13.33
C ASP A 77 -7.23 -6.20 -14.32
N GLN A 78 -6.21 -5.45 -13.87
CA GLN A 78 -5.05 -5.06 -14.66
C GLN A 78 -3.87 -6.05 -14.56
N ILE A 79 -4.00 -7.14 -13.79
CA ILE A 79 -2.95 -8.18 -13.58
C ILE A 79 -3.14 -9.38 -14.50
#